data_AF-A0A3D2R631-F1
#
_entry.id   AF-A0A3D2R631-F1
#
_cell.length_a   1.000
_cell.length_b   1.000
_cell.length_c   1.000
_cell.angle_alpha   90.00
_cell.angle_beta   90.00
_cell.angle_gamma   90.00
#
_symmetry.space_group_name_H-M   'P 1'
#
loop_
_entity.id
_entity.type
_entity.pdbx_description
1 polymer ?
#
loop_
_entity_poly.entity_id
_entity_poly.type
_entity_poly.pdbx_seq_one_letter_code
_entity_poly.pdbx_strand_id
1 'polypeptide(L)'
;MNSMKTLLSLSLIVALTASCQNNNKSDLSMTKEDTTGQTTPQEEWLTLFDGTNFDQWRGYLSQGMPEAWSIQDSAMVFTPGGQGGQNIITKDVFYNFELSLEWNIAPGGNSGIFWGVIE
;
A
#
# COMPACT_ATOMS: atom_id res chain seq x y z
N MET A 1 -3.53 30.06 50.12
CA MET A 1 -4.82 30.54 50.64
C MET A 1 -5.92 29.98 49.77
N ASN A 2 -6.62 28.97 50.30
CA ASN A 2 -7.97 28.44 50.03
C ASN A 2 -8.65 28.71 48.66
N SER A 3 -9.38 27.79 48.03
CA SER A 3 -10.00 26.57 48.54
C SER A 3 -10.42 25.62 47.42
N MET A 4 -10.20 24.35 47.73
CA MET A 4 -10.76 23.12 47.18
C MET A 4 -12.31 23.13 47.16
N LYS A 5 -12.92 22.64 46.07
CA LYS A 5 -14.27 22.08 46.09
C LYS A 5 -14.30 20.77 45.30
N THR A 6 -14.47 19.71 46.07
CA THR A 6 -14.61 18.30 45.72
C THR A 6 -16.04 17.98 45.32
N LEU A 7 -16.23 17.22 44.23
CA LEU A 7 -17.37 16.31 43.97
C LEU A 7 -16.79 15.17 43.09
N LEU A 8 -16.43 13.97 43.59
CA LEU A 8 -17.29 12.80 43.87
C LEU A 8 -18.50 12.73 42.92
N SER A 9 -18.82 11.69 42.14
CA SER A 9 -18.31 10.34 41.88
C SER A 9 -19.40 9.66 41.01
N LEU A 10 -19.06 8.92 39.95
CA LEU A 10 -19.59 7.56 39.73
C LEU A 10 -18.93 6.92 38.50
N SER A 11 -18.06 5.96 38.78
CA SER A 11 -17.49 5.00 37.85
C SER A 11 -18.59 4.10 37.29
N LEU A 12 -18.56 3.81 35.99
CA LEU A 12 -19.06 2.53 35.48
C LEU A 12 -18.04 1.97 34.50
N ILE A 13 -17.19 1.10 35.03
CA ILE A 13 -16.28 0.23 34.30
C ILE A 13 -17.15 -0.85 33.67
N VAL A 14 -17.15 -0.96 32.34
CA VAL A 14 -17.62 -2.16 31.65
C VAL A 14 -16.41 -2.79 30.99
N ALA A 15 -15.77 -3.70 31.73
CA ALA A 15 -14.84 -4.67 31.19
C ALA A 15 -15.60 -6.00 31.03
N LEU A 16 -15.83 -6.42 29.80
CA LEU A 16 -16.26 -7.78 29.48
C LEU A 16 -15.21 -8.37 28.53
N THR A 17 -14.18 -8.96 29.12
CA THR A 17 -13.24 -9.85 28.45
C THR A 17 -13.91 -11.20 28.25
N ALA A 18 -14.34 -11.51 27.04
CA ALA A 18 -14.69 -12.88 26.66
C ALA A 18 -13.39 -13.65 26.39
N SER A 19 -12.82 -14.22 27.45
CA SER A 19 -11.79 -15.26 27.36
C SER A 19 -12.49 -16.59 27.08
N CYS A 20 -12.39 -17.08 25.85
CA CYS A 20 -12.69 -18.48 25.55
C CYS A 20 -11.38 -19.28 25.60
N GLN A 21 -11.05 -19.78 26.79
CA GLN A 21 -10.11 -20.90 26.95
C GLN A 21 -10.90 -22.19 26.79
N ASN A 22 -10.94 -22.76 25.58
CA ASN A 22 -11.43 -24.11 25.37
C ASN A 22 -10.23 -25.07 25.38
N ASN A 23 -10.00 -25.69 26.54
CA ASN A 23 -9.11 -26.83 26.67
C ASN A 23 -9.92 -28.09 26.34
N ASN A 24 -9.76 -28.65 25.14
CA ASN A 24 -10.16 -30.03 24.89
C ASN A 24 -9.07 -30.78 24.10
N LYS A 25 -8.51 -31.72 24.85
CA LYS A 25 -7.77 -32.95 24.54
C LYS A 25 -7.57 -33.29 23.06
N SER A 26 -6.31 -33.57 22.78
CA SER A 26 -5.79 -34.49 21.78
C SER A 26 -6.71 -35.69 21.52
N ASP A 27 -7.09 -35.87 20.26
CA ASP A 27 -7.26 -37.20 19.70
C ASP A 27 -6.60 -37.28 18.32
N LEU A 28 -5.90 -38.37 18.10
CA LEU A 28 -5.06 -38.63 16.94
C LEU A 28 -5.88 -39.26 15.81
N SER A 29 -5.66 -38.76 14.59
CA SER A 29 -5.72 -39.48 13.31
C SER A 29 -7.06 -40.12 12.88
N MET A 30 -7.65 -39.58 11.81
CA MET A 30 -8.05 -40.40 10.67
C MET A 30 -7.86 -39.68 9.33
N THR A 31 -7.33 -40.48 8.40
CA THR A 31 -6.96 -40.29 7.00
C THR A 31 -8.06 -39.74 6.09
N LYS A 32 -7.66 -38.74 5.29
CA LYS A 32 -7.99 -38.45 3.87
C LYS A 32 -9.45 -38.16 3.49
N GLU A 33 -9.75 -36.87 3.32
CA GLU A 33 -10.57 -36.38 2.20
C GLU A 33 -9.76 -35.36 1.40
N ASP A 34 -9.39 -35.77 0.19
CA ASP A 34 -8.86 -34.94 -0.87
C ASP A 34 -10.00 -34.06 -1.40
N THR A 35 -10.21 -32.92 -0.75
CA THR A 35 -11.06 -31.86 -1.29
C THR A 35 -10.19 -31.04 -2.23
N THR A 36 -10.19 -31.44 -3.50
CA THR A 36 -9.77 -30.60 -4.63
C THR A 36 -10.77 -29.44 -4.79
N GLY A 37 -10.75 -28.53 -3.83
CA GLY A 37 -11.25 -27.19 -4.05
C GLY A 37 -10.27 -26.53 -5.01
N GLN A 38 -10.65 -26.38 -6.28
CA GLN A 38 -10.06 -25.37 -7.13
C GLN A 38 -10.31 -24.01 -6.48
N THR A 39 -9.43 -23.59 -5.58
CA THR A 39 -9.15 -22.18 -5.40
C THR A 39 -8.59 -21.71 -6.73
N THR A 40 -9.44 -21.13 -7.56
CA THR A 40 -8.98 -20.19 -8.60
C THR A 40 -7.96 -19.28 -7.91
N PRO A 41 -6.71 -19.20 -8.38
CA PRO A 41 -5.74 -18.29 -7.78
C PRO A 41 -6.38 -16.91 -7.72
N GLN A 42 -6.57 -16.38 -6.52
CA GLN A 42 -6.97 -14.99 -6.38
C GLN A 42 -5.81 -14.18 -6.96
N GLU A 43 -6.08 -13.39 -8.00
CA GLU A 43 -5.04 -12.56 -8.61
C GLU A 43 -4.53 -11.57 -7.56
N GLU A 44 -3.32 -11.80 -7.08
CA GLU A 44 -2.66 -10.93 -6.10
C GLU A 44 -2.10 -9.71 -6.83
N TRP A 45 -2.62 -8.54 -6.50
CA TRP A 45 -2.12 -7.27 -7.03
C TRP A 45 -0.74 -6.95 -6.44
N LEU A 46 0.22 -6.64 -7.33
CA LEU A 46 1.51 -6.09 -6.92
C LEU A 46 1.37 -4.57 -6.70
N THR A 47 1.62 -4.12 -5.47
CA THR A 47 1.68 -2.68 -5.17
C THR A 47 2.98 -2.08 -5.69
N LEU A 48 2.89 -1.26 -6.74
CA LEU A 48 4.04 -0.53 -7.29
C LEU A 48 4.35 0.77 -6.52
N PHE A 49 3.40 1.29 -5.76
CA PHE A 49 3.57 2.48 -4.93
C PHE A 49 2.60 2.45 -3.75
N ASP A 50 3.15 2.56 -2.55
CA ASP A 50 2.40 2.51 -1.29
C ASP A 50 2.14 3.90 -0.69
N GLY A 51 2.57 4.96 -1.38
CA GLY A 51 2.48 6.34 -0.90
C GLY A 51 3.69 6.81 -0.09
N THR A 52 4.68 5.96 0.17
CA THR A 52 5.74 6.26 1.16
C THR A 52 7.14 6.39 0.57
N ASN A 53 7.45 5.66 -0.51
CA ASN A 53 8.79 5.62 -1.09
C ASN A 53 8.77 5.31 -2.60
N PHE A 54 9.94 5.40 -3.24
CA PHE A 54 10.15 5.09 -4.65
C PHE A 54 10.88 3.76 -4.86
N ASP A 55 10.76 2.80 -3.93
CA ASP A 55 11.59 1.60 -3.95
C ASP A 55 11.41 0.75 -5.21
N GLN A 56 10.26 0.85 -5.87
CA GLN A 56 9.97 0.17 -7.14
C GLN A 56 10.26 1.00 -8.39
N TRP A 57 10.78 2.23 -8.24
CA TRP A 57 10.91 3.20 -9.34
C TRP A 57 12.32 3.76 -9.47
N ARG A 58 12.67 4.15 -10.69
CA ARG A 58 13.89 4.90 -11.02
C ARG A 58 13.64 5.78 -12.26
N GLY A 59 14.55 6.70 -12.55
CA GLY A 59 14.50 7.45 -13.80
C GLY A 59 14.81 6.57 -15.02
N TYR A 60 14.19 6.86 -16.15
CA TYR A 60 14.54 6.27 -17.45
C TYR A 60 16.01 6.60 -17.78
N LEU A 61 16.81 5.59 -18.18
CA LEU A 61 18.26 5.71 -18.41
C LEU A 61 19.05 6.22 -17.17
N SER A 62 18.49 6.08 -15.97
CA SER A 62 19.09 6.47 -14.71
C SER A 62 19.00 5.33 -13.68
N GLN A 63 19.95 5.30 -12.75
CA GLN A 63 19.93 4.39 -11.60
C GLN A 63 19.14 4.95 -10.41
N GLY A 64 18.88 6.26 -10.40
CA GLY A 64 18.17 6.96 -9.31
C GLY A 64 16.93 7.68 -9.80
N MET A 65 16.12 8.15 -8.84
CA MET A 65 14.96 9.00 -9.13
C MET A 65 15.41 10.40 -9.57
N PRO A 66 14.78 11.00 -10.60
CA PRO A 66 15.02 12.40 -10.95
C PRO A 66 14.53 13.33 -9.83
N GLU A 67 15.25 14.42 -9.58
CA GLU A 67 14.94 15.39 -8.50
C GLU A 67 13.57 16.08 -8.67
N ALA A 68 13.05 16.14 -9.89
CA ALA A 68 11.73 16.71 -10.17
C ALA A 68 10.56 15.84 -9.66
N TRP A 69 10.81 14.61 -9.21
CA TRP A 69 9.79 13.75 -8.61
C TRP A 69 9.89 13.78 -7.08
N SER A 70 8.74 13.98 -6.45
CA SER A 70 8.60 14.04 -4.99
C SER A 70 7.36 13.27 -4.56
N ILE A 71 7.28 12.93 -3.27
CA ILE A 71 6.08 12.37 -2.65
C ILE A 71 5.41 13.50 -1.86
N GLN A 72 4.16 13.80 -2.20
CA GLN A 72 3.35 14.81 -1.51
C GLN A 72 1.95 14.23 -1.31
N ASP A 73 1.44 14.30 -0.09
CA ASP A 73 0.11 13.76 0.26
C ASP A 73 -0.11 12.32 -0.22
N SER A 74 0.91 11.47 -0.03
CA SER A 74 0.95 10.06 -0.47
C SER A 74 0.81 9.85 -1.99
N ALA A 75 1.03 10.88 -2.81
CA ALA A 75 1.04 10.82 -4.27
C ALA A 75 2.44 11.08 -4.85
N MET A 76 2.75 10.45 -5.97
CA MET A 76 3.92 10.83 -6.78
C MET A 76 3.63 12.12 -7.54
N VAL A 77 4.42 13.16 -7.30
CA VAL A 77 4.23 14.48 -7.89
C VAL A 77 5.45 14.88 -8.70
N PHE A 78 5.23 15.14 -9.99
CA PHE A 78 6.22 15.67 -10.91
C PHE A 78 6.16 17.20 -11.00
N THR A 79 7.25 17.87 -10.66
CA THR A 79 7.39 19.33 -10.72
C THR A 79 8.56 19.69 -11.66
N PRO A 80 8.30 19.90 -12.96
CA PRO A 80 9.37 20.17 -13.93
C PRO A 80 9.96 21.57 -13.73
N GLY A 81 11.29 21.67 -13.69
CA GLY A 81 12.04 22.93 -13.66
C GLY A 81 12.14 23.66 -15.02
N GLY A 82 11.22 23.40 -15.95
CA GLY A 82 11.21 23.99 -17.31
C GLY A 82 11.82 23.12 -18.42
N GLN A 83 12.43 21.99 -18.08
CA GLN A 83 12.86 20.96 -19.05
C GLN A 83 12.04 19.67 -18.87
N GLY A 84 11.56 19.11 -19.98
CA GLY A 84 10.91 17.79 -20.02
C GLY A 84 11.92 16.63 -19.95
N GLY A 85 11.44 15.39 -20.07
CA GLY A 85 12.29 14.21 -20.24
C GLY A 85 12.74 13.50 -18.96
N GLN A 86 12.26 13.93 -17.80
CA GLN A 86 12.56 13.30 -16.50
C GLN A 86 11.57 12.17 -16.20
N ASN A 87 11.41 11.26 -17.16
CA ASN A 87 10.48 10.13 -17.05
C ASN A 87 10.98 9.13 -16.01
N ILE A 88 10.05 8.45 -15.33
CA ILE A 88 10.33 7.36 -14.40
C ILE A 88 9.79 6.05 -14.96
N ILE A 89 10.43 4.95 -14.57
CA ILE A 89 10.06 3.59 -14.94
C ILE A 89 10.10 2.71 -13.69
N THR A 90 9.34 1.60 -13.73
CA THR A 90 9.49 0.53 -12.75
C THR A 90 10.88 -0.07 -12.83
N LYS A 91 11.40 -0.57 -11.71
CA LYS A 91 12.67 -1.32 -11.70
C LYS A 91 12.54 -2.68 -12.38
N ASP A 92 11.39 -3.31 -12.22
CA ASP A 92 11.05 -4.58 -12.84
C ASP A 92 10.39 -4.38 -14.22
N VAL A 93 10.51 -5.42 -15.06
CA VAL A 93 9.92 -5.49 -16.41
C VAL A 93 8.71 -6.41 -16.37
N PHE A 94 7.60 -5.94 -16.95
CA PHE A 94 6.34 -6.67 -17.03
C PHE A 94 5.98 -6.99 -18.48
N TYR A 95 5.34 -8.14 -18.71
CA TYR A 95 4.91 -8.60 -20.04
C TYR A 95 3.40 -8.61 -20.18
N ASN A 96 2.73 -9.60 -19.60
CA ASN A 96 1.27 -9.66 -19.49
C ASN A 96 0.89 -9.10 -18.13
N PHE A 97 0.17 -7.99 -18.11
CA PHE A 97 -0.23 -7.34 -16.86
C PHE A 97 -1.54 -6.58 -17.04
N GLU A 98 -2.22 -6.36 -15.92
CA GLU A 98 -3.22 -5.32 -15.76
C GLU A 98 -2.64 -4.23 -14.86
N LEU A 99 -2.86 -2.95 -15.20
CA LEU A 99 -2.38 -1.81 -14.43
C LEU A 99 -3.57 -1.00 -13.92
N SER A 100 -3.65 -0.83 -12.61
CA SER A 100 -4.62 0.03 -11.95
C SER A 100 -3.88 1.20 -11.28
N LEU A 101 -4.32 2.43 -11.56
CA LEU A 101 -3.79 3.65 -10.96
C LEU A 101 -4.81 4.79 -11.05
N GLU A 102 -4.59 5.80 -10.20
CA GLU A 102 -5.24 7.10 -10.30
C GLU A 102 -4.23 8.15 -10.76
N TRP A 103 -4.70 9.18 -11.45
CA TRP A 103 -3.86 10.28 -11.91
C TRP A 103 -4.60 11.61 -11.79
N ASN A 104 -3.84 12.69 -11.64
CA ASN A 104 -4.33 14.06 -11.64
C ASN A 104 -3.33 14.94 -12.41
N ILE A 105 -3.82 16.01 -13.03
CA ILE A 105 -3.00 16.90 -13.84
C ILE A 105 -3.44 18.35 -13.65
N ALA A 106 -2.46 19.26 -13.64
CA ALA A 106 -2.72 20.69 -13.62
C ALA A 106 -3.33 21.18 -14.95
N PRO A 107 -4.06 22.31 -14.96
CA PRO A 107 -4.57 22.91 -16.20
C PRO A 107 -3.45 23.12 -17.24
N GLY A 108 -3.64 22.59 -18.44
CA GLY A 108 -2.65 22.66 -19.52
C GLY A 108 -1.44 21.73 -19.36
N GLY A 109 -1.41 20.88 -18.33
CA GLY A 109 -0.38 19.87 -18.15
C GLY A 109 -0.41 18.81 -19.25
N ASN A 110 0.75 18.20 -19.50
CA ASN A 110 0.92 17.09 -20.43
C ASN A 110 1.81 16.04 -19.78
N SER A 111 1.31 14.81 -19.71
CA SER A 111 2.02 13.64 -19.19
C SER A 111 1.50 12.38 -19.91
N GLY A 112 2.07 11.23 -19.59
CA GLY A 112 1.64 9.95 -20.16
C GLY A 112 2.06 8.77 -19.30
N ILE A 113 1.30 7.69 -19.43
CA ILE A 113 1.66 6.36 -18.91
C ILE A 113 2.15 5.56 -20.11
N PHE A 114 3.38 5.06 -20.01
CA PHE A 114 4.02 4.27 -21.07
C PHE A 114 4.12 2.80 -20.65
N TRP A 115 4.06 1.90 -21.62
CA TRP A 115 4.30 0.47 -21.45
C TRP A 115 5.15 -0.04 -22.61
N GLY A 116 5.83 -1.17 -22.42
CA GLY A 116 6.77 -1.71 -23.41
C GLY A 116 7.98 -0.79 -23.66
N VAL A 117 8.38 -0.04 -22.64
CA VAL A 117 9.56 0.83 -22.69
C VAL A 117 10.82 -0.03 -22.81
N ILE A 118 11.72 0.37 -23.71
CA ILE A 118 13.03 -0.26 -23.93
C ILE A 118 14.09 0.81 -23.68
N GLU A 119 15.18 0.43 -23.01
CA GLU A 119 16.36 1.27 -22.77
C GLU A 119 17.47 0.98 -23.77
#